data_AF-A0A932TM94-F1
#
_entry.id   AF-A0A932TM94-F1
#
_cell.length_a   1.000
_cell.length_b   1.000
_cell.length_c   1.000
_cell.angle_alpha   90.00
_cell.angle_beta   90.00
_cell.angle_gamma   90.00
#
_symmetry.space_group_name_H-M   'P 1'
#
loop_
_entity.id
_entity.type
_entity.pdbx_description
1 polymer ?
#
loop_
_entity_poly.entity_id
_entity_poly.type
_entity_poly.pdbx_seq_one_letter_code
_entity_poly.pdbx_strand_id
1 'polypeptide(L)' 'IPALESAHAIAHALKVAPQMGKEQILVVNLSGRGDKDVEQVAKILAKEERA' A
#
# COMPACT_ATOMS: atom_id res chain seq x y z
N ILE A 1 -7.54 -0.35 -6.92
CA ILE A 1 -7.07 -0.24 -5.52
C ILE A 1 -6.37 -1.55 -5.19
N PRO A 2 -5.11 -1.54 -4.70
CA PRO A 2 -4.41 -2.76 -4.30
C PRO A 2 -5.12 -3.43 -3.10
N ALA A 3 -5.02 -4.75 -2.99
CA ALA A 3 -5.45 -5.44 -1.78
C ALA A 3 -4.71 -4.91 -0.54
N LEU A 4 -5.34 -5.00 0.63
CA LEU A 4 -4.74 -4.49 1.86
C LEU A 4 -3.39 -5.17 2.19
N GLU A 5 -3.23 -6.45 1.83
CA GLU A 5 -1.96 -7.18 1.92
C GLU A 5 -0.92 -6.60 0.96
N SER A 6 -1.31 -6.27 -0.28
CA SER A 6 -0.41 -5.63 -1.26
C SER A 6 0.01 -4.21 -0.81
N ALA A 7 -0.83 -3.50 -0.06
CA ALA A 7 -0.50 -2.19 0.48
C ALA A 7 0.70 -2.24 1.45
N HIS A 8 0.92 -3.35 2.16
CA HIS A 8 2.10 -3.54 3.01
C HIS A 8 3.40 -3.54 2.19
N ALA A 9 3.40 -4.20 1.03
CA ALA A 9 4.54 -4.23 0.13
C ALA A 9 4.86 -2.82 -0.42
N ILE A 10 3.83 -2.05 -0.81
CA ILE A 10 3.98 -0.66 -1.24
C ILE A 10 4.54 0.21 -0.11
N ALA A 11 3.98 0.10 1.11
CA ALA A 11 4.45 0.86 2.26
C ALA A 11 5.93 0.58 2.59
N HIS A 12 6.37 -0.67 2.42
CA HIS A 12 7.79 -1.01 2.57
C HIS A 12 8.64 -0.48 1.41
N ALA A 13 8.16 -0.58 0.18
CA ALA A 13 8.84 -0.04 -1.00
C ALA A 13 9.12 1.46 -0.86
N LEU A 14 8.19 2.24 -0.29
CA LEU A 14 8.39 3.67 -0.03
C LEU A 14 9.51 3.95 0.99
N LYS A 15 9.82 3.01 1.88
CA LYS A 15 10.93 3.12 2.84
C LYS A 15 12.27 2.71 2.22
N VAL A 16 12.25 1.71 1.34
CA VAL A 16 13.45 1.13 0.71
C VAL A 16 13.91 1.95 -0.49
N ALA A 17 12.99 2.45 -1.32
CA ALA A 17 13.33 3.15 -2.56
C ALA A 17 14.28 4.36 -2.36
N PRO A 18 14.15 5.20 -1.31
CA PRO A 18 15.09 6.30 -1.06
C PRO A 18 16.52 5.85 -0.71
N GLN A 19 16.69 4.59 -0.29
CA GLN A 19 17.99 4.00 0.07
C GLN A 19 18.69 3.35 -1.14
N MET A 20 17.98 3.23 -2.27
CA MET A 20 18.50 2.62 -3.50
C MET A 20 19.22 3.64 -4.39
N GLY A 21 20.12 3.14 -5.24
CA GLY A 21 20.76 3.95 -6.28
C GLY A 21 19.76 4.38 -7.35
N LYS A 22 19.98 5.55 -7.95
CA LYS A 22 19.05 6.17 -8.93
C LYS A 22 18.71 5.29 -10.14
N GLU A 23 19.64 4.44 -10.57
CA GLU A 23 19.49 3.56 -11.73
C GLU A 23 18.96 2.16 -11.37
N GLN A 24 18.69 1.88 -10.09
CA GLN A 24 18.18 0.58 -9.66
C GLN A 24 16.66 0.50 -9.88
N ILE A 25 16.21 -0.64 -10.37
CA ILE A 25 14.78 -0.91 -10.61
C ILE A 25 14.23 -1.75 -9.44
N LEU A 26 13.17 -1.26 -8.80
CA LEU A 26 12.42 -1.98 -7.78
C LEU A 26 11.12 -2.52 -8.36
N VAL A 27 10.97 -3.85 -8.39
CA VAL A 27 9.73 -4.52 -8.79
C VAL A 27 8.94 -4.91 -7.55
N VAL A 28 7.69 -4.45 -7.48
CA VAL A 28 6.78 -4.74 -6.36
C VAL A 28 5.64 -5.63 -6.87
N ASN A 29 5.41 -6.76 -6.21
CA ASN A 29 4.30 -7.65 -6.54
C ASN A 29 2.98 -7.10 -5.99
N LEU A 30 2.02 -6.83 -6.88
CA LEU A 30 0.63 -6.55 -6.52
C LEU A 30 -0.17 -7.83 -6.65
N SER A 31 -0.21 -8.61 -5.58
CA SER A 31 -0.76 -9.97 -5.58
C SER A 31 -2.27 -10.03 -5.80
N GLY A 32 -2.99 -8.94 -5.59
CA GLY A 32 -4.45 -8.91 -5.73
C GLY A 32 -5.06 -7.52 -5.78
N ARG A 33 -6.36 -7.49 -6.10
CA ARG A 33 -7.20 -6.29 -6.10
C ARG A 33 -7.91 -6.15 -4.75
N GLY A 34 -8.05 -4.92 -4.28
CA GLY A 34 -8.68 -4.60 -2.99
C GLY A 34 -10.18 -4.37 -3.06
N ASP A 35 -10.88 -4.95 -4.04
CA ASP A 35 -12.33 -4.75 -4.21
C ASP A 35 -13.13 -5.19 -2.95
N LYS A 36 -12.65 -6.24 -2.27
CA LYS A 36 -13.26 -6.74 -1.01
C LYS A 36 -12.90 -5.89 0.22
N ASP A 37 -11.83 -5.10 0.13
CA ASP A 37 -11.30 -4.34 1.27
C ASP A 37 -11.93 -2.94 1.38
N VAL A 38 -12.68 -2.50 0.36
CA VAL A 38 -13.22 -1.13 0.24
C VAL A 38 -14.05 -0.74 1.47
N GLU A 39 -14.96 -1.60 1.91
CA GLU A 39 -15.83 -1.29 3.07
C GLU A 39 -15.02 -1.14 4.35
N GLN A 40 -14.02 -2.00 4.57
CA GLN A 40 -13.16 -1.94 5.74
C GLN A 40 -12.30 -0.67 5.73
N VAL A 41 -11.71 -0.33 4.58
CA VAL A 41 -10.90 0.89 4.43
C VAL A 41 -11.74 2.14 4.66
N ALA A 42 -12.96 2.19 4.11
CA ALA A 42 -13.88 3.32 4.33
C ALA A 42 -14.18 3.53 5.82
N LYS A 43 -14.41 2.45 6.58
CA LYS A 43 -14.62 2.52 8.04
C LYS A 43 -13.39 3.03 8.79
N ILE A 44 -12.19 2.63 8.38
CA ILE A 44 -10.94 3.06 9.00
C ILE A 44 -10.72 4.57 8.75
N LEU A 45 -10.82 5.01 7.50
CA LEU A 45 -10.63 6.42 7.14
C LEU A 45 -11.64 7.33 7.83
N ALA A 46 -12.92 6.94 7.87
CA ALA A 46 -13.95 7.71 8.57
C ALA A 46 -13.74 7.78 10.09
N LYS A 47 -13.02 6.80 10.69
CA LYS A 47 -12.62 6.84 12.10
C LYS A 47 -11.42 7.77 12.32
N GLU A 48 -10.44 7.75 11.42
CA GLU A 48 -9.28 8.64 11.47
C GLU A 48 -9.67 10.12 11.33
N GLU A 49 -10.64 10.45 10.47
CA GLU A 49 -11.15 11.83 10.31
C GLU A 49 -11.87 12.39 11.54
N ARG A 50 -12.29 11.51 12.46
CA ARG A 50 -13.00 11.86 13.70
C ARG A 50 -12.09 11.91 14.92
N ALA A 51 -10.82 11.53 14.77
CA ALA A 51 -9.80 11.52 15.81
C ALA A 51 -8.93 12.78 15.72
#